data_AF-A0A4W5L6E9-F1
#
_entry.id   AF-A0A4W5L6E9-F1
#
_cell.length_a   1.000
_cell.length_b   1.000
_cell.length_c   1.000
_cell.angle_alpha   90.00
_cell.angle_beta   90.00
_cell.angle_gamma   90.00
#
_symmetry.space_group_name_H-M   'P 1'
#
loop_
_entity.id
_entity.type
_entity.pdbx_description
1 polymer ?
#
loop_
_entity_poly.entity_id
_entity_poly.type
_entity_poly.pdbx_seq_one_letter_code
_entity_poly.pdbx_strand_id
1 'polypeptide(L)'
;MKAMIPLLQIGLLLFFAILMFAIIGLEFYMGKFHTTCFDIHTDEIREEFPCGTEAPSRLCPNGTTCRKYWLGPNYGITQFDNILFAVLTVFQCITMEGWTDLLYYVSYG
;
A
#
# COMPACT_ATOMS: atom_id res chain seq x y z
N MET A 1 -32.82 -10.75 14.57
CA MET A 1 -32.64 -10.84 13.10
C MET A 1 -33.28 -9.68 12.30
N LYS A 2 -34.27 -8.93 12.82
CA LYS A 2 -34.91 -7.82 12.07
C LYS A 2 -34.01 -6.60 11.79
N ALA A 3 -32.98 -6.39 12.60
CA ALA A 3 -32.03 -5.28 12.43
C ALA A 3 -30.84 -5.58 11.49
N MET A 4 -30.65 -6.85 11.10
CA MET A 4 -29.50 -7.26 10.27
C MET A 4 -29.76 -7.05 8.78
N ILE A 5 -31.02 -7.13 8.35
CA ILE A 5 -31.46 -6.91 6.96
C ILE A 5 -31.10 -5.50 6.45
N PRO A 6 -31.40 -4.39 7.17
CA PRO A 6 -30.98 -3.06 6.72
C PRO A 6 -29.45 -2.86 6.74
N LEU A 7 -28.74 -3.52 7.67
CA LEU A 7 -27.28 -3.47 7.73
C LEU A 7 -26.64 -4.17 6.52
N LEU A 8 -27.24 -5.25 6.03
CA LEU A 8 -26.77 -5.97 4.85
C LEU A 8 -26.77 -5.09 3.60
N GLN A 9 -27.78 -4.24 3.42
CA GLN A 9 -27.85 -3.32 2.28
C GLN A 9 -26.71 -2.30 2.30
N ILE A 10 -26.41 -1.74 3.48
CA ILE A 10 -25.28 -0.82 3.66
C ILE A 10 -23.96 -1.56 3.46
N GLY A 11 -23.83 -2.78 3.99
CA GLY A 11 -22.64 -3.61 3.81
C GLY A 11 -22.37 -3.94 2.33
N LEU A 12 -23.41 -4.25 1.56
CA LEU A 12 -23.28 -4.50 0.12
C LEU A 12 -22.84 -3.24 -0.64
N LEU A 13 -23.39 -2.08 -0.29
CA LEU A 13 -22.98 -0.80 -0.87
C LEU A 13 -21.51 -0.50 -0.57
N LEU A 14 -21.08 -0.69 0.68
CA LEU A 14 -19.68 -0.50 1.10
C LEU A 14 -18.74 -1.47 0.39
N PHE A 15 -19.14 -2.74 0.24
CA PHE A 15 -18.34 -3.73 -0.49
C PHE A 15 -18.12 -3.33 -1.95
N PHE A 16 -19.17 -2.85 -2.63
CA PHE A 16 -19.05 -2.36 -4.00
C PHE A 16 -18.14 -1.13 -4.10
N ALA A 17 -18.27 -0.18 -3.17
CA ALA A 17 -17.39 0.98 -3.11
C ALA A 17 -15.92 0.59 -2.88
N ILE A 18 -15.65 -0.33 -1.94
CA ILE A 18 -14.31 -0.88 -1.69
C ILE A 18 -13.73 -1.51 -2.94
N LEU A 19 -14.53 -2.32 -3.64
CA LEU A 19 -14.11 -2.98 -4.87
C LEU A 19 -13.72 -1.95 -5.96
N MET A 20 -14.51 -0.89 -6.13
CA MET A 20 -14.17 0.18 -7.08
C MET A 20 -12.84 0.86 -6.73
N PHE A 21 -12.64 1.26 -5.47
CA PHE A 21 -11.38 1.88 -5.04
C PHE A 21 -10.19 0.92 -5.11
N ALA A 22 -10.40 -0.37 -4.85
CA ALA A 22 -9.35 -1.38 -4.96
C ALA A 22 -8.89 -1.58 -6.41
N ILE A 23 -9.81 -1.61 -7.37
CA ILE A 23 -9.46 -1.70 -8.80
C ILE A 23 -8.69 -0.45 -9.23
N ILE A 24 -9.15 0.75 -8.84
CA ILE A 24 -8.43 2.00 -9.13
C ILE A 24 -7.03 1.94 -8.52
N GLY A 25 -6.89 1.60 -7.24
CA GLY A 25 -5.59 1.51 -6.59
C GLY A 25 -4.65 0.49 -7.25
N LEU A 26 -5.18 -0.65 -7.71
CA LEU A 26 -4.42 -1.66 -8.41
C LEU A 26 -3.82 -1.12 -9.71
N GLU A 27 -4.62 -0.47 -10.54
CA GLU A 27 -4.15 0.10 -11.82
C GLU A 27 -3.07 1.18 -11.63
N PHE A 28 -3.20 2.01 -10.58
CA PHE A 28 -2.26 3.12 -10.35
C PHE A 28 -0.98 2.69 -9.60
N TYR A 29 -1.08 1.77 -8.66
CA TYR A 29 0.00 1.48 -7.71
C TYR A 29 0.59 0.07 -7.82
N MET A 30 0.30 -0.65 -8.92
CA MET A 30 0.88 -1.96 -9.19
C MET A 30 2.41 -1.94 -9.12
N GLY A 31 2.99 -2.77 -8.28
CA GLY A 31 4.43 -2.98 -8.17
C GLY A 31 5.20 -1.82 -7.53
N LYS A 32 4.50 -0.77 -7.06
CA LYS A 32 5.12 0.41 -6.44
C LYS A 32 5.59 0.15 -5.01
N PHE A 33 4.95 -0.77 -4.30
CA PHE A 33 5.26 -1.09 -2.91
C PHE A 33 6.44 -2.06 -2.74
N HIS A 34 7.13 -2.42 -3.82
CA HIS A 34 8.23 -3.38 -3.81
C HIS A 34 9.63 -2.74 -3.97
N THR A 35 9.71 -1.41 -3.90
CA THR A 35 10.96 -0.65 -3.90
C THR A 35 11.34 -0.22 -2.50
N THR A 36 12.61 -0.37 -2.10
CA THR A 36 13.13 0.20 -0.85
C THR A 36 14.62 0.52 -0.95
N CYS A 37 15.16 1.18 0.08
CA CYS A 37 16.56 1.56 0.13
C CYS A 37 17.42 0.41 0.68
N PHE A 38 18.27 -0.13 -0.20
CA PHE A 38 19.26 -1.14 0.14
C PHE A 38 20.64 -0.52 0.32
N ASP A 39 21.43 -1.03 1.26
CA ASP A 39 22.83 -0.65 1.42
C ASP A 39 23.67 -1.19 0.25
N ILE A 40 24.57 -0.35 -0.29
CA ILE A 40 25.37 -0.71 -1.47
C ILE A 40 26.41 -1.81 -1.12
N HIS A 41 26.82 -1.92 0.14
CA HIS A 41 27.88 -2.83 0.58
C HIS A 41 27.35 -4.12 1.19
N THR A 42 26.31 -4.06 2.01
CA THR A 42 25.76 -5.23 2.71
C THR A 42 24.53 -5.83 2.02
N ASP A 43 23.92 -5.10 1.08
CA ASP A 43 22.63 -5.46 0.44
C ASP A 43 21.50 -5.69 1.46
N GLU A 44 21.64 -5.11 2.65
CA GLU A 44 20.62 -5.12 3.70
C GLU A 44 19.65 -3.95 3.54
N ILE A 45 18.40 -4.16 3.97
CA ILE A 45 17.37 -3.11 3.99
C ILE A 45 17.69 -2.17 5.14
N ARG A 46 17.93 -0.90 4.82
CA ARG A 46 18.23 0.12 5.83
C ARG A 46 16.97 0.71 6.45
N GLU A 47 15.93 0.90 5.64
CA GLU A 47 14.68 1.54 6.03
C GLU A 47 13.50 0.82 5.37
N GLU A 48 12.49 0.42 6.14
CA GLU A 48 11.29 -0.27 5.62
C GLU A 48 10.24 0.73 5.07
N PHE A 49 10.70 1.63 4.20
CA PHE A 49 9.84 2.60 3.52
C PHE A 49 10.02 2.49 2.01
N PRO A 50 8.95 2.74 1.23
CA PRO A 50 9.10 2.84 -0.21
C PRO A 50 9.94 4.05 -0.58
N CYS A 51 10.72 3.88 -1.65
CA CYS A 51 11.61 4.90 -2.20
C CYS A 51 11.31 5.10 -3.68
N GLY A 52 11.68 6.28 -4.17
CA GLY A 52 11.74 6.56 -5.60
C GLY A 52 13.11 7.09 -6.02
N THR A 53 13.28 7.22 -7.33
CA THR A 53 14.56 7.61 -7.97
C THR A 53 14.65 9.10 -8.29
N GLU A 54 13.54 9.83 -8.24
CA GLU A 54 13.43 11.23 -8.67
C GLU A 54 12.61 12.05 -7.67
N ALA A 55 12.96 13.32 -7.45
CA ALA A 55 12.13 14.22 -6.66
C ALA A 55 10.74 14.38 -7.32
N PRO A 56 9.62 14.37 -6.59
CA PRO A 56 9.45 14.60 -5.14
C PRO A 56 9.45 13.34 -4.25
N SER A 57 9.76 12.15 -4.79
CA SER A 57 9.78 10.91 -4.00
C SER A 57 10.86 10.92 -2.92
N ARG A 58 10.76 10.03 -1.92
CA ARG A 58 11.77 9.85 -0.88
C ARG A 58 13.02 9.26 -1.52
N LEU A 59 14.04 10.10 -1.62
CA LEU A 59 15.36 9.70 -2.10
C LEU A 59 16.13 8.97 -0.98
N CYS A 60 16.76 7.87 -1.35
CA CYS A 60 17.59 7.12 -0.43
C CYS A 60 18.84 7.93 0.00
N PRO A 61 19.29 7.83 1.26
CA PRO A 61 20.48 8.53 1.74
C PRO A 61 21.76 8.03 1.06
N ASN A 62 22.82 8.84 1.11
CA ASN A 62 24.14 8.48 0.56
C ASN A 62 24.62 7.13 1.11
N GLY A 63 25.11 6.27 0.20
CA GLY A 63 25.53 4.90 0.53
C GLY A 63 24.41 3.86 0.38
N THR A 64 23.19 4.26 0.05
CA THR A 64 22.07 3.34 -0.24
C THR A 64 21.50 3.59 -1.64
N THR A 65 20.87 2.57 -2.22
CA THR A 65 20.29 2.61 -3.55
C THR A 65 18.85 2.12 -3.52
N CYS A 66 17.96 2.83 -4.21
CA CYS A 66 16.56 2.44 -4.34
C CYS A 66 16.47 1.28 -5.33
N ARG A 67 16.13 0.09 -4.84
CA ARG A 67 16.00 -1.12 -5.66
C ARG A 67 14.65 -1.79 -5.42
N LYS A 68 14.18 -2.49 -6.45
CA LYS A 68 13.10 -3.48 -6.33
C LYS A 68 13.63 -4.69 -5.53
N TYR A 69 12.76 -5.60 -5.07
CA TYR A 69 13.03 -6.79 -4.21
C TYR A 69 12.66 -6.64 -2.73
N TRP A 70 11.96 -5.58 -2.35
CA TRP A 70 11.33 -5.55 -1.03
C TRP A 70 10.02 -6.35 -1.05
N LEU A 71 9.70 -7.07 0.03
CA LEU A 71 8.41 -7.76 0.19
C LEU A 71 7.23 -6.77 0.25
N GLY A 72 7.49 -5.54 0.70
CA GLY A 72 6.51 -4.48 0.85
C GLY A 72 6.13 -4.21 2.30
N PRO A 73 5.37 -3.12 2.56
CA PRO A 73 5.00 -2.71 3.91
C PRO A 73 4.17 -3.78 4.64
N ASN A 74 4.26 -3.81 5.96
CA ASN A 74 3.54 -4.78 6.81
C ASN A 74 3.72 -6.23 6.33
N TYR A 75 4.97 -6.64 6.08
CA TYR A 75 5.31 -7.97 5.55
C TYR A 75 4.63 -8.31 4.21
N GLY A 76 4.42 -7.31 3.36
CA GLY A 76 3.80 -7.48 2.04
C GLY A 76 2.28 -7.61 2.06
N ILE A 77 1.60 -7.35 3.19
CA ILE A 77 0.12 -7.36 3.24
C ILE A 77 -0.45 -6.08 2.64
N THR A 78 0.17 -4.93 2.91
CA THR A 78 -0.27 -3.63 2.42
C THR A 78 0.32 -3.38 1.03
N GLN A 79 -0.41 -3.80 -0.01
CA GLN A 79 0.01 -3.71 -1.41
C GLN A 79 -1.20 -3.62 -2.34
N PHE A 80 -0.95 -3.22 -3.59
CA PHE A 80 -1.98 -3.09 -4.64
C PHE A 80 -1.74 -4.04 -5.83
N ASP A 81 -0.87 -5.04 -5.72
CA ASP A 81 -0.51 -5.89 -6.87
C ASP A 81 -1.54 -6.99 -7.16
N ASN A 82 -2.39 -7.29 -6.18
CA ASN A 82 -3.44 -8.29 -6.28
C ASN A 82 -4.77 -7.74 -5.76
N ILE A 83 -5.88 -8.13 -6.40
CA ILE A 83 -7.21 -7.62 -6.03
C ILE A 83 -7.58 -7.89 -4.57
N LEU A 84 -7.19 -9.04 -4.03
CA LEU A 84 -7.48 -9.40 -2.64
C LEU A 84 -6.73 -8.49 -1.65
N PHE A 85 -5.45 -8.25 -1.87
CA PHE A 85 -4.65 -7.36 -1.01
C PHE A 85 -5.03 -5.89 -1.20
N ALA A 86 -5.40 -5.47 -2.41
CA ALA A 86 -5.93 -4.13 -2.66
C ALA A 86 -7.24 -3.90 -1.89
N VAL A 87 -8.17 -4.87 -1.90
CA VAL A 87 -9.42 -4.81 -1.12
C VAL A 87 -9.14 -4.74 0.39
N LEU A 88 -8.20 -5.55 0.91
CA LEU A 88 -7.80 -5.50 2.32
C LEU A 88 -7.19 -4.15 2.71
N THR A 89 -6.32 -3.61 1.86
CA THR A 89 -5.66 -2.32 2.06
C THR A 89 -6.66 -1.17 2.06
N VAL A 90 -7.63 -1.17 1.13
CA VAL A 90 -8.71 -0.18 1.08
C VAL A 90 -9.64 -0.32 2.28
N PHE A 91 -9.95 -1.55 2.70
CA PHE A 91 -10.74 -1.80 3.90
C PHE A 91 -10.07 -1.21 5.15
N GLN A 92 -8.77 -1.46 5.32
CA GLN A 92 -7.95 -0.87 6.39
C GLN A 92 -7.99 0.68 6.37
N CYS A 93 -7.98 1.29 5.19
CA CYS A 93 -8.11 2.74 5.08
C CYS A 93 -9.48 3.26 5.51
N ILE A 94 -10.57 2.56 5.14
CA ILE A 94 -11.94 2.96 5.49
C ILE A 94 -12.20 2.82 6.99
N THR A 95 -11.57 1.85 7.66
CA THR A 95 -11.62 1.72 9.12
C THR A 95 -10.80 2.79 9.86
N MET A 96 -10.14 3.69 9.12
CA MET A 96 -9.30 4.78 9.65
C MET A 96 -8.09 4.28 10.46
N GLU A 97 -7.61 3.07 10.19
CA GLU A 97 -6.44 2.49 10.86
C GLU A 97 -5.26 2.43 9.89
N GLY A 98 -4.15 3.11 10.18
CA GLY A 98 -2.94 3.07 9.34
C GLY A 98 -3.09 3.68 7.94
N TRP A 99 -4.18 4.42 7.68
CA TRP A 99 -4.42 5.08 6.39
C TRP A 99 -3.38 6.17 6.08
N THR A 100 -2.86 6.84 7.12
CA THR A 100 -1.81 7.86 6.98
C THR A 100 -0.50 7.24 6.52
N ASP A 101 -0.17 6.04 6.99
CA ASP A 101 1.05 5.35 6.60
C ASP A 101 0.98 4.99 5.11
N LEU A 102 -0.16 4.49 4.65
CA LEU A 102 -0.40 4.26 3.24
C LEU A 102 -0.31 5.55 2.41
N LEU A 103 -0.88 6.66 2.90
CA LEU A 103 -0.75 7.96 2.24
C LEU A 103 0.72 8.36 2.08
N TYR A 104 1.55 8.18 3.11
CA TYR A 104 2.98 8.47 3.04
C TYR A 104 3.71 7.54 2.06
N TYR A 105 3.36 6.26 2.05
CA TYR A 105 3.93 5.30 1.11
C TYR A 105 3.64 5.67 -0.35
N VAL A 106 2.41 6.09 -0.64
CA VAL A 106 1.99 6.51 -1.99
C VAL A 106 2.58 7.86 -2.38
N SER A 107 2.67 8.80 -1.43
CA SER A 107 3.13 10.17 -1.73
C SER A 107 4.62 10.24 -2.02
N TYR A 108 5.40 9.33 -1.44
CA TYR A 108 6.86 9.37 -1.47
C TYR A 108 7.51 8.11 -2.08
N GLY A 109 6.72 7.12 -2.49
CA GLY A 109 7.17 5.90 -3.19
C GLY A 109 7.07 5.96 -4.72
#